data_AF-A0A7Y5HGB2-F1
#
_entry.id   AF-A0A7Y5HGB2-F1
#
_cell.length_a   1.000
_cell.length_b   1.000
_cell.length_c   1.000
_cell.angle_alpha   90.00
_cell.angle_beta   90.00
_cell.angle_gamma   90.00
#
_symmetry.space_group_name_H-M   'P 1'
#
loop_
_entity.id
_entity.type
_entity.pdbx_description
1 polymer ?
#
loop_
_entity_poly.entity_id
_entity_poly.type
_entity_poly.pdbx_seq_one_letter_code
_entity_poly.pdbx_strand_id
1 'polypeptide(L)'
;MALQAPPGTAPCPTCGSPLRVGEDPAPPCPWCESVRRGKGEIPLPPGFRVTRSLGEVTLEWPAGRHLVERLRLQGVTGSPEQRVLFAFVVLLVVGTVLFAVLPAEEFLPWVAAGWALLLLPLLLLLLPFRRRVAVVGHSLLLGWGPFPPLRRTLPAGDIDQIFVVYRAVPSGRTPDQAETELLLEFDLHAVRSDGRRERLLGPLTDREEALFLERWLERRLGIFDRPVDGEMQARRAGVFGDGPPA
;
A
#
# COMPACT_ATOMS: atom_id res chain seq x y z
N MET A 1 5.65 -30.71 33.98
CA MET A 1 7.07 -30.49 34.27
C MET A 1 7.31 -28.99 34.32
N ALA A 2 7.55 -28.43 35.51
CA ALA A 2 7.87 -27.01 35.65
C ALA A 2 9.38 -26.83 35.40
N LEU A 3 9.74 -26.03 34.40
CA LEU A 3 11.12 -25.63 34.16
C LEU A 3 11.58 -24.75 35.31
N GLN A 4 12.54 -25.23 36.11
CA GLN A 4 13.19 -24.41 37.12
C GLN A 4 13.96 -23.27 36.42
N ALA A 5 13.66 -22.03 36.79
CA ALA A 5 14.35 -20.87 36.26
C ALA A 5 15.83 -20.88 36.69
N PRO A 6 16.77 -20.49 35.81
CA PRO A 6 18.18 -20.42 36.15
C PRO A 6 18.41 -19.43 37.31
N PRO A 7 19.28 -19.77 38.28
CA PRO A 7 19.58 -18.90 39.42
C PRO A 7 20.11 -17.53 38.95
N GLY A 8 19.68 -16.46 39.62
CA GLY A 8 20.06 -15.08 39.25
C GLY A 8 19.20 -14.45 38.16
N THR A 9 18.01 -15.01 37.88
CA THR A 9 17.02 -14.38 37.01
C THR A 9 15.78 -13.89 37.77
N ALA A 10 15.30 -12.69 37.44
CA ALA A 10 14.01 -12.17 37.91
C ALA A 10 13.09 -11.88 36.71
N PRO A 11 11.77 -12.08 36.82
CA PRO A 11 10.84 -11.75 35.74
C PRO A 11 10.79 -10.23 35.54
N CYS A 12 10.78 -9.80 34.28
CA CYS A 12 10.54 -8.41 33.92
C CYS A 12 9.16 -7.98 34.41
N PRO A 13 9.01 -6.84 35.12
CA PRO A 13 7.71 -6.39 35.64
C PRO A 13 6.70 -6.05 34.53
N THR A 14 7.17 -5.80 33.30
CA THR A 14 6.31 -5.41 32.17
C THR A 14 5.84 -6.61 31.35
N CYS A 15 6.75 -7.53 31.00
CA CYS A 15 6.46 -8.62 30.06
C CYS A 15 6.69 -10.03 30.63
N GLY A 16 7.18 -10.15 31.86
CA GLY A 16 7.43 -11.44 32.51
C GLY A 16 8.67 -12.20 32.04
N SER A 17 9.40 -11.72 31.03
CA SER A 17 10.60 -12.40 30.52
C SER A 17 11.73 -12.42 31.57
N PRO A 18 12.53 -13.50 31.68
CA PRO A 18 13.62 -13.59 32.65
C PRO A 18 14.75 -12.57 32.35
N LEU A 19 15.13 -11.78 33.35
CA LEU A 19 16.23 -10.82 33.33
C LEU A 19 17.35 -11.28 34.23
N ARG A 20 18.60 -11.16 33.79
CA ARG A 20 19.75 -11.37 34.67
C ARG A 20 19.82 -10.24 35.70
N VAL A 21 19.77 -10.60 36.98
CA VAL A 21 19.90 -9.67 38.11
C VAL A 21 21.35 -9.77 38.58
N GLY A 22 22.16 -8.75 38.33
CA GLY A 22 23.56 -8.77 38.75
C GLY A 22 24.44 -7.64 38.22
N GLU A 23 24.01 -6.93 37.18
CA GLU A 23 24.68 -5.73 36.68
C GLU A 23 23.92 -4.50 37.22
N ASP A 24 24.63 -3.56 37.85
CA ASP A 24 24.10 -2.27 38.29
C ASP A 24 24.79 -1.16 37.47
N PRO A 25 24.06 -0.39 36.65
CA PRO A 25 22.61 -0.39 36.47
C PRO A 25 22.08 -1.63 35.74
N ALA A 26 20.91 -2.13 36.18
CA ALA A 26 20.24 -3.27 35.57
C ALA A 26 20.03 -3.04 34.06
N PRO A 27 20.51 -3.93 33.17
CA PRO A 27 20.34 -3.74 31.75
C PRO A 27 18.83 -3.73 31.42
N PRO A 28 18.37 -2.76 30.62
CA PRO A 28 16.98 -2.72 30.18
C PRO A 28 16.60 -4.04 29.52
N CYS A 29 15.39 -4.53 29.82
CA CYS A 29 14.94 -5.81 29.30
C CYS A 29 14.98 -5.80 27.78
N PRO A 30 15.71 -6.72 27.10
CA PRO A 30 15.89 -6.66 25.65
C PRO A 30 14.58 -6.76 24.87
N TRP A 31 13.56 -7.43 25.43
CA TRP A 31 12.20 -7.47 24.88
C TRP A 31 11.42 -6.16 25.11
N CYS A 32 11.47 -5.60 26.31
CA CYS A 32 10.83 -4.29 26.54
C CYS A 32 11.60 -3.17 25.84
N GLU A 33 12.89 -3.32 25.66
CA GLU A 33 13.78 -2.37 25.04
C GLU A 33 13.72 -2.45 23.52
N SER A 34 13.47 -3.60 22.90
CA SER A 34 13.10 -3.64 21.48
C SER A 34 11.73 -2.96 21.25
N VAL A 35 10.78 -3.12 22.17
CA VAL A 35 9.51 -2.37 22.17
C VAL A 35 9.71 -0.87 22.45
N ARG A 36 10.72 -0.49 23.26
CA ARG A 36 11.00 0.91 23.64
C ARG A 36 11.93 1.64 22.66
N ARG A 37 12.89 0.96 22.05
CA ARG A 37 13.77 1.43 20.95
C ARG A 37 13.02 1.37 19.62
N GLY A 38 12.08 0.45 19.45
CA GLY A 38 11.12 0.40 18.32
C GLY A 38 9.99 1.44 18.41
N LYS A 39 9.94 2.22 19.49
CA LYS A 39 9.01 3.36 19.69
C LYS A 39 9.55 4.68 19.12
N GLY A 40 10.55 4.64 18.24
CA GLY A 40 10.74 5.74 17.30
C GLY A 40 9.43 5.98 16.55
N GLU A 41 9.04 7.24 16.39
CA GLU A 41 8.02 7.58 15.40
C GLU A 41 8.47 6.95 14.08
N ILE A 42 7.64 6.10 13.46
CA ILE A 42 8.01 5.59 12.13
C ILE A 42 8.06 6.83 11.24
N PRO A 43 9.18 7.10 10.57
CA PRO A 43 9.23 8.22 9.65
C PRO A 43 8.10 8.06 8.64
N LEU A 44 7.34 9.12 8.43
CA LEU A 44 6.23 9.13 7.49
C LEU A 44 6.83 9.07 6.07
N PRO A 45 6.51 8.04 5.25
CA PRO A 45 7.03 7.95 3.90
C PRO A 45 6.56 9.15 3.06
N PRO A 46 7.34 9.55 2.05
CA PRO A 46 7.01 10.71 1.23
C PRO A 46 5.64 10.54 0.56
N GLY A 47 4.80 11.57 0.65
CA GLY A 47 3.46 11.58 0.04
C GLY A 47 2.33 11.05 0.92
N PHE A 48 2.66 10.40 2.04
CA PHE A 48 1.66 10.06 3.05
C PHE A 48 1.24 11.32 3.82
N ARG A 49 -0.04 11.39 4.18
CA ARG A 49 -0.63 12.43 5.02
C ARG A 49 -1.45 11.77 6.12
N VAL A 50 -1.17 12.16 7.37
CA VAL A 50 -1.94 11.71 8.53
C VAL A 50 -2.86 12.85 8.96
N THR A 51 -4.16 12.61 8.96
CA THR A 51 -5.17 13.52 9.51
C THR A 51 -5.74 12.92 10.78
N ARG A 52 -5.80 13.70 11.86
CA ARG A 52 -6.36 13.28 13.15
C ARG A 52 -7.62 14.10 13.43
N SER A 53 -8.74 13.43 13.61
CA SER A 53 -10.02 13.99 14.07
C SER A 53 -10.43 13.30 15.37
N LEU A 54 -11.45 13.84 16.06
CA LEU A 54 -11.93 13.27 17.33
C LEU A 54 -12.41 11.82 17.13
N GLY A 55 -11.59 10.86 17.55
CA GLY A 55 -11.90 9.41 17.46
C GLY A 55 -11.59 8.77 16.10
N GLU A 56 -11.01 9.51 15.16
CA GLU A 56 -10.63 8.99 13.84
C GLU A 56 -9.18 9.40 13.50
N VAL A 57 -8.40 8.43 13.06
CA VAL A 57 -7.07 8.68 12.48
C VAL A 57 -7.08 8.18 11.06
N THR A 58 -6.93 9.10 10.12
CA THR A 58 -6.91 8.82 8.69
C THR A 58 -5.50 8.96 8.14
N LEU A 59 -5.08 7.98 7.35
CA LEU A 59 -3.88 7.97 6.55
C LEU A 59 -4.28 8.03 5.06
N GLU A 60 -3.74 9.01 4.34
CA GLU A 60 -3.98 9.19 2.91
C GLU A 60 -2.66 9.23 2.14
N TRP A 61 -2.63 8.65 0.94
CA TRP A 61 -1.48 8.75 0.03
C TRP A 61 -1.93 8.64 -1.43
N PRO A 62 -1.17 9.18 -2.40
CA PRO A 62 -1.54 9.14 -3.81
C PRO A 62 -1.44 7.72 -4.36
N ALA A 63 -2.54 7.22 -4.94
CA ALA A 63 -2.58 5.95 -5.68
C ALA A 63 -1.99 6.05 -7.09
N GLY A 64 -1.90 7.29 -7.62
CA GLY A 64 -1.71 7.57 -9.04
C GLY A 64 -0.33 7.22 -9.61
N ARG A 65 0.73 7.13 -8.77
CA ARG A 65 2.07 6.78 -9.27
C ARG A 65 2.09 5.40 -9.93
N HIS A 66 1.41 4.41 -9.33
CA HIS A 66 1.39 3.05 -9.86
C HIS A 66 0.57 2.91 -11.15
N LEU A 67 -0.49 3.72 -11.33
CA LEU A 67 -1.29 3.65 -12.56
C LEU A 67 -0.47 4.16 -13.75
N VAL A 68 0.23 5.28 -13.58
CA VAL A 68 1.12 5.84 -14.61
C VAL A 68 2.24 4.86 -14.93
N GLU A 69 2.85 4.23 -13.92
CA GLU A 69 3.92 3.26 -14.10
C GLU A 69 3.43 1.96 -14.76
N ARG A 70 2.29 1.41 -14.36
CA ARG A 70 1.68 0.25 -15.04
C ARG A 70 1.27 0.56 -16.48
N LEU A 71 0.73 1.74 -16.74
CA LEU A 71 0.42 2.20 -18.10
C LEU A 71 1.70 2.35 -18.96
N ARG A 72 2.81 2.73 -18.33
CA ARG A 72 4.15 2.77 -18.95
C ARG A 72 4.68 1.37 -19.25
N LEU A 73 4.43 0.39 -18.39
CA LEU A 73 4.97 -0.97 -18.47
C LEU A 73 4.17 -1.93 -19.36
N GLN A 74 2.85 -1.74 -19.51
CA GLN A 74 1.98 -2.63 -20.31
C GLN A 74 2.14 -2.52 -21.84
N GLY A 75 3.26 -2.01 -22.33
CA GLY A 75 3.83 -2.50 -23.60
C GLY A 75 2.97 -2.41 -24.88
N VAL A 76 1.95 -1.55 -24.97
CA VAL A 76 1.40 -1.23 -26.30
C VAL A 76 2.30 -0.17 -26.91
N THR A 77 3.44 -0.61 -27.46
CA THR A 77 4.43 -0.04 -28.40
C THR A 77 4.63 1.48 -28.55
N GLY A 78 4.06 2.29 -27.67
CA GLY A 78 4.19 3.72 -27.56
C GLY A 78 3.93 4.14 -26.12
N SER A 79 4.52 5.25 -25.70
CA SER A 79 4.26 5.80 -24.38
C SER A 79 2.74 5.94 -24.19
N PRO A 80 2.21 5.75 -22.96
CA PRO A 80 0.79 6.00 -22.71
C PRO A 80 0.37 7.40 -23.19
N GLU A 81 1.29 8.36 -23.11
CA GLU A 81 1.17 9.69 -23.70
C GLU A 81 0.95 9.63 -25.23
N GLN A 82 1.71 8.83 -25.97
CA GLN A 82 1.54 8.61 -27.41
C GLN A 82 0.22 7.94 -27.78
N ARG A 83 -0.32 7.04 -26.95
CA ARG A 83 -1.63 6.41 -27.21
C ARG A 83 -2.79 7.37 -26.97
N VAL A 84 -2.74 8.13 -25.88
CA VAL A 84 -3.70 9.20 -25.62
C VAL A 84 -3.61 10.26 -26.72
N LEU A 85 -2.39 10.64 -27.12
CA LEU A 85 -2.15 11.56 -28.22
C LEU A 85 -2.68 11.02 -29.55
N PHE A 86 -2.45 9.75 -29.86
CA PHE A 86 -2.96 9.13 -31.09
C PHE A 86 -4.50 9.07 -31.11
N ALA A 87 -5.12 8.62 -30.01
CA ALA A 87 -6.58 8.62 -29.88
C ALA A 87 -7.14 10.05 -30.00
N PHE A 88 -6.48 11.03 -29.37
CA PHE A 88 -6.83 12.45 -29.47
C PHE A 88 -6.74 12.95 -30.92
N VAL A 89 -5.65 12.63 -31.63
CA VAL A 89 -5.46 13.02 -33.04
C VAL A 89 -6.53 12.39 -33.93
N VAL A 90 -6.84 11.09 -33.76
CA VAL A 90 -7.90 10.42 -34.53
C VAL A 90 -9.26 11.08 -34.27
N LEU A 91 -9.59 11.36 -33.01
CA LEU A 91 -10.88 11.97 -32.64
C LEU A 91 -10.99 13.40 -33.18
N LEU A 92 -9.89 14.15 -33.18
CA LEU A 92 -9.80 15.49 -33.76
C LEU A 92 -9.98 15.46 -35.29
N VAL A 93 -9.35 14.52 -36.00
CA VAL A 93 -9.50 14.35 -37.45
C VAL A 93 -10.95 13.98 -37.82
N VAL A 94 -11.53 12.98 -37.14
CA VAL A 94 -12.92 12.55 -37.38
C VAL A 94 -13.90 13.69 -37.07
N GLY A 95 -13.71 14.42 -35.98
CA GLY A 95 -14.51 15.59 -35.63
C GLY A 95 -14.43 16.70 -36.69
N THR A 96 -13.24 16.92 -37.26
CA THR A 96 -13.04 17.93 -38.31
C THR A 96 -13.74 17.54 -39.61
N VAL A 97 -13.69 16.25 -40.00
CA VAL A 97 -14.40 15.75 -41.19
C VAL A 97 -15.91 15.86 -41.03
N LEU A 98 -16.44 15.52 -39.86
CA LEU A 98 -17.88 15.66 -39.58
C LEU A 98 -18.35 17.13 -39.58
N PHE A 99 -17.53 18.07 -39.08
CA PHE A 99 -17.82 19.52 -39.13
C PHE A 99 -18.00 20.03 -40.56
N ALA A 100 -17.24 19.47 -41.50
CA ALA A 100 -17.27 19.92 -42.90
C ALA A 100 -18.50 19.44 -43.68
N VAL A 101 -19.20 18.40 -43.20
CA VAL A 101 -20.30 17.74 -43.94
C VAL A 101 -21.68 18.09 -43.38
N LEU A 102 -21.77 18.47 -42.11
CA LEU A 102 -23.04 18.71 -41.42
C LEU A 102 -23.37 20.22 -41.29
N PRO A 103 -24.65 20.61 -41.36
CA PRO A 103 -25.07 21.99 -41.10
C PRO A 103 -24.78 22.39 -39.65
N ALA A 104 -24.34 23.63 -39.45
CA ALA A 104 -23.83 24.12 -38.16
C ALA A 104 -24.82 23.99 -36.98
N GLU A 105 -26.12 24.07 -37.27
CA GLU A 105 -27.19 24.05 -36.26
C GLU A 105 -27.37 22.65 -35.62
N GLU A 106 -27.11 21.59 -36.38
CA GLU A 106 -27.15 20.22 -35.87
C GLU A 106 -25.82 19.80 -35.25
N PHE A 107 -24.72 20.48 -35.61
CA PHE A 107 -23.36 20.07 -35.28
C PHE A 107 -22.90 20.47 -33.87
N LEU A 108 -23.33 21.64 -33.38
CA LEU A 108 -22.90 22.20 -32.09
C LEU A 108 -23.06 21.24 -30.88
N PRO A 109 -24.20 20.55 -30.68
CA PRO A 109 -24.33 19.61 -29.56
C PRO A 109 -23.39 18.41 -29.65
N TRP A 110 -23.10 17.92 -30.87
CA TRP A 110 -22.16 16.82 -31.07
C TRP A 110 -20.71 17.22 -30.80
N VAL A 111 -20.33 18.46 -31.14
CA VAL A 111 -19.02 19.03 -30.77
C VAL A 111 -18.88 19.12 -29.26
N ALA A 112 -19.88 19.69 -28.59
CA ALA A 112 -19.87 19.82 -27.13
C ALA A 112 -19.79 18.44 -26.45
N ALA A 113 -20.57 17.47 -26.93
CA ALA A 113 -20.51 16.09 -26.45
C ALA A 113 -19.15 15.45 -26.71
N GLY A 114 -18.56 15.64 -27.89
CA GLY A 114 -17.23 15.13 -28.24
C GLY A 114 -16.13 15.71 -27.34
N TRP A 115 -16.14 17.02 -27.12
CA TRP A 115 -15.21 17.68 -26.18
C TRP A 115 -15.42 17.21 -24.74
N ALA A 116 -16.67 17.08 -24.29
CA ALA A 116 -16.95 16.55 -22.96
C ALA A 116 -16.42 15.12 -22.79
N LEU A 117 -16.64 14.25 -23.79
CA LEU A 117 -16.16 12.87 -23.77
C LEU A 117 -14.62 12.77 -23.78
N LEU A 118 -13.95 13.73 -24.41
CA LEU A 118 -12.50 13.79 -24.51
C LEU A 118 -11.85 14.39 -23.25
N LEU A 119 -12.45 15.45 -22.70
CA LEU A 119 -11.95 16.13 -21.50
C LEU A 119 -12.26 15.33 -20.23
N LEU A 120 -13.34 14.54 -20.21
CA LEU A 120 -13.72 13.75 -19.05
C LEU A 120 -12.63 12.76 -18.60
N PRO A 121 -12.06 11.87 -19.43
CA PRO A 121 -11.00 10.97 -19.00
C PRO A 121 -9.73 11.72 -18.59
N LEU A 122 -9.41 12.85 -19.24
CA LEU A 122 -8.31 13.70 -18.83
C LEU A 122 -8.57 14.29 -17.44
N LEU A 123 -9.76 14.82 -17.19
CA LEU A 123 -10.18 15.32 -15.88
C LEU A 123 -10.12 14.21 -14.83
N LEU A 124 -10.64 13.02 -15.14
CA LEU A 124 -10.59 11.86 -14.26
C LEU A 124 -9.14 11.43 -13.97
N LEU A 125 -8.23 11.49 -14.95
CA LEU A 125 -6.81 11.21 -14.77
C LEU A 125 -6.13 12.26 -13.86
N LEU A 126 -6.56 13.51 -13.97
CA LEU A 126 -6.07 14.63 -13.15
C LEU A 126 -6.68 14.64 -11.73
N LEU A 127 -7.81 13.96 -11.51
CA LEU A 127 -8.36 13.82 -10.17
C LEU A 127 -7.38 13.01 -9.31
N PRO A 128 -7.01 13.51 -8.11
CA PRO A 128 -6.08 12.83 -7.25
C PRO A 128 -6.74 11.55 -6.70
N PHE A 129 -6.52 10.42 -7.35
CA PHE A 129 -6.82 9.12 -6.76
C PHE A 129 -5.96 8.95 -5.52
N ARG A 130 -6.58 9.06 -4.35
CA ARG A 130 -5.94 8.79 -3.07
C ARG A 130 -6.42 7.46 -2.53
N ARG A 131 -5.51 6.71 -1.94
CA ARG A 131 -5.86 5.61 -1.04
C ARG A 131 -6.06 6.22 0.34
N ARG A 132 -7.10 5.75 1.03
CA ARG A 132 -7.43 6.19 2.37
C ARG A 132 -7.59 4.97 3.26
N VAL A 133 -6.91 5.02 4.40
CA VAL A 133 -7.10 4.07 5.49
C VAL A 133 -7.43 4.86 6.73
N ALA A 134 -8.58 4.60 7.33
CA ALA A 134 -8.98 5.26 8.55
C ALA A 134 -9.24 4.23 9.65
N VAL A 135 -8.75 4.54 10.84
CA VAL A 135 -9.11 3.79 12.05
C VAL A 135 -10.10 4.65 12.82
N VAL A 136 -11.34 4.17 12.93
CA VAL A 136 -12.45 4.86 13.59
C VAL A 136 -12.93 3.97 14.73
N GLY A 137 -12.63 4.37 15.97
CA GLY A 137 -12.86 3.52 17.14
C GLY A 137 -12.20 2.14 16.99
N HIS A 138 -13.01 1.08 16.94
CA HIS A 138 -12.58 -0.31 16.79
C HIS A 138 -12.84 -0.85 15.38
N SER A 139 -12.75 -0.02 14.36
CA SER A 139 -12.98 -0.42 12.97
C SER A 139 -11.95 0.17 12.04
N LEU A 140 -11.47 -0.67 11.13
CA LEU A 140 -10.60 -0.32 10.03
C LEU A 140 -11.48 -0.04 8.80
N LEU A 141 -11.40 1.19 8.30
CA LEU A 141 -12.05 1.63 7.07
C LEU A 141 -11.01 1.71 5.96
N LEU A 142 -11.25 0.95 4.89
CA LEU A 142 -10.43 0.96 3.69
C LEU A 142 -11.23 1.60 2.55
N GLY A 143 -10.61 2.55 1.84
CA GLY A 143 -11.25 3.24 0.72
C GLY A 143 -10.26 3.66 -0.36
N TRP A 144 -10.77 3.76 -1.60
CA TRP A 144 -10.01 4.20 -2.78
C TRP A 144 -10.69 5.32 -3.57
N GLY A 145 -9.97 6.32 -4.03
CA GLY A 145 -10.44 7.22 -5.09
C GLY A 145 -10.90 8.62 -4.65
N PRO A 146 -11.38 9.43 -5.62
CA PRO A 146 -11.55 10.88 -5.48
C PRO A 146 -12.87 11.31 -4.82
N PHE A 147 -13.85 10.40 -4.74
CA PHE A 147 -15.16 10.61 -4.12
C PHE A 147 -15.31 9.62 -2.96
N PRO A 148 -16.09 9.93 -1.90
CA PRO A 148 -16.21 9.09 -0.70
C PRO A 148 -16.54 7.65 -1.11
N PRO A 149 -15.57 6.73 -1.11
CA PRO A 149 -15.68 5.52 -1.90
C PRO A 149 -16.33 4.41 -1.10
N LEU A 150 -16.68 3.30 -1.79
CA LEU A 150 -17.02 2.02 -1.17
C LEU A 150 -16.07 1.75 -0.01
N ARG A 151 -16.61 1.84 1.21
CA ARG A 151 -15.85 1.60 2.43
C ARG A 151 -15.93 0.12 2.73
N ARG A 152 -14.82 -0.59 2.59
CA ARG A 152 -14.73 -1.87 3.28
C ARG A 152 -14.47 -1.55 4.75
N THR A 153 -15.39 -1.98 5.60
CA THR A 153 -15.26 -1.84 7.05
C THR A 153 -14.90 -3.19 7.62
N LEU A 154 -13.84 -3.22 8.41
CA LEU A 154 -13.35 -4.42 9.09
C LEU A 154 -13.32 -4.14 10.59
N PRO A 155 -14.07 -4.91 11.41
CA PRO A 155 -13.95 -4.81 12.85
C PRO A 155 -12.51 -5.10 13.29
N ALA A 156 -11.92 -4.26 14.12
CA ALA A 156 -10.55 -4.45 14.59
C ALA A 156 -10.39 -5.76 15.37
N GLY A 157 -11.42 -6.15 16.13
CA GLY A 157 -11.44 -7.42 16.87
C GLY A 157 -11.54 -8.67 15.98
N ASP A 158 -11.86 -8.51 14.69
CA ASP A 158 -11.83 -9.61 13.72
C ASP A 158 -10.46 -9.77 13.06
N ILE A 159 -9.52 -8.86 13.29
CA ILE A 159 -8.20 -8.86 12.67
C ILE A 159 -7.20 -9.38 13.71
N ASP A 160 -6.76 -10.62 13.52
CA ASP A 160 -5.73 -11.23 14.37
C ASP A 160 -4.35 -10.69 14.04
N GLN A 161 -4.09 -10.48 12.75
CA GLN A 161 -2.78 -10.11 12.27
C GLN A 161 -2.83 -9.37 10.93
N ILE A 162 -1.90 -8.44 10.72
CA ILE A 162 -1.64 -7.78 9.44
C ILE A 162 -0.25 -8.21 8.97
N PHE A 163 -0.08 -8.44 7.67
CA PHE A 163 1.22 -8.82 7.11
C PHE A 163 1.37 -8.38 5.65
N VAL A 164 2.61 -8.19 5.20
CA VAL A 164 2.94 -7.87 3.80
C VAL A 164 3.27 -9.13 3.00
N VAL A 165 2.66 -9.27 1.82
CA VAL A 165 2.97 -10.30 0.82
C VAL A 165 3.59 -9.63 -0.40
N TYR A 166 4.72 -10.12 -0.90
CA TYR A 166 5.29 -9.64 -2.15
C TYR A 166 4.97 -10.59 -3.31
N ARG A 167 4.90 -10.04 -4.52
CA ARG A 167 4.72 -10.77 -5.77
C ARG A 167 5.71 -10.22 -6.79
N ALA A 168 6.46 -11.12 -7.43
CA ALA A 168 7.23 -10.75 -8.61
C ALA A 168 6.29 -10.74 -9.82
N VAL A 169 6.17 -9.59 -10.47
CA VAL A 169 5.39 -9.42 -11.69
C VAL A 169 6.38 -9.19 -12.84
N PRO A 170 6.26 -9.92 -13.96
CA PRO A 170 7.11 -9.65 -15.12
C PRO A 170 6.90 -8.20 -15.57
N SER A 171 7.98 -7.42 -15.64
CA SER A 171 7.98 -6.14 -16.36
C SER A 171 7.62 -6.48 -17.81
N GLY A 172 6.53 -5.94 -18.33
CA GLY A 172 5.93 -6.31 -19.63
C GLY A 172 6.78 -6.01 -20.86
N ARG A 173 8.12 -6.00 -20.76
CA ARG A 173 9.04 -5.95 -21.89
C ARG A 173 8.95 -7.22 -22.72
N THR A 174 9.02 -7.01 -24.02
CA THR A 174 8.98 -8.03 -25.07
C THR A 174 9.98 -9.16 -24.78
N PRO A 175 9.62 -10.43 -25.02
CA PRO A 175 10.45 -11.61 -24.70
C PRO A 175 11.82 -11.67 -25.41
N ASP A 176 12.13 -10.72 -26.30
CA ASP A 176 13.34 -10.70 -27.11
C ASP A 176 14.53 -10.00 -26.41
N GLN A 177 14.32 -9.39 -25.24
CA GLN A 177 15.41 -8.87 -24.40
C GLN A 177 15.66 -9.83 -23.23
N ALA A 178 16.81 -10.50 -23.26
CA ALA A 178 17.17 -11.66 -22.43
C ALA A 178 17.25 -11.44 -20.90
N GLU A 179 16.89 -10.26 -20.39
CA GLU A 179 16.80 -9.98 -18.96
C GLU A 179 15.42 -9.42 -18.64
N THR A 180 14.48 -10.30 -18.31
CA THR A 180 13.16 -9.90 -17.83
C THR A 180 13.30 -9.30 -16.44
N GLU A 181 13.31 -7.97 -16.38
CA GLU A 181 13.26 -7.21 -15.13
C GLU A 181 11.98 -7.60 -14.35
N LEU A 182 12.12 -8.16 -13.15
CA LEU A 182 10.98 -8.50 -12.30
C LEU A 182 10.64 -7.29 -11.43
N LEU A 183 9.40 -6.82 -11.51
CA LEU A 183 8.89 -5.78 -10.62
C LEU A 183 8.34 -6.44 -9.37
N LEU A 184 8.74 -5.94 -8.21
CA LEU A 184 8.19 -6.39 -6.93
C LEU A 184 6.95 -5.54 -6.60
N GLU A 185 5.81 -6.21 -6.47
CA GLU A 185 4.59 -5.62 -5.94
C GLU A 185 4.33 -6.16 -4.55
N PHE A 186 3.91 -5.29 -3.64
CA PHE A 186 3.59 -5.60 -2.25
C PHE A 186 2.09 -5.45 -2.01
N ASP A 187 1.51 -6.43 -1.35
CA ASP A 187 0.12 -6.44 -0.93
C ASP A 187 0.06 -6.51 0.59
N LEU A 188 -0.80 -5.68 1.18
CA LEU A 188 -1.11 -5.79 2.59
C LEU A 188 -2.28 -6.73 2.79
N HIS A 189 -2.09 -7.74 3.63
CA HIS A 189 -3.08 -8.73 3.98
C HIS A 189 -3.41 -8.69 5.47
N ALA A 190 -4.60 -9.16 5.82
CA ALA A 190 -4.99 -9.48 7.18
C ALA A 190 -5.30 -10.97 7.30
N VAL A 191 -4.95 -11.54 8.45
CA VAL A 191 -5.52 -12.80 8.95
C VAL A 191 -6.66 -12.44 9.89
N ARG A 192 -7.84 -12.98 9.64
CA ARG A 192 -9.00 -12.82 10.51
C ARG A 192 -8.97 -13.82 11.66
N SER A 193 -9.77 -13.56 12.69
CA SER A 193 -9.99 -14.47 13.83
C SER A 193 -10.52 -15.86 13.46
N ASP A 194 -11.14 -16.00 12.28
CA ASP A 194 -11.56 -17.28 11.70
C ASP A 194 -10.45 -18.01 10.90
N GLY A 195 -9.23 -17.47 10.90
CA GLY A 195 -8.07 -17.97 10.15
C GLY A 195 -8.08 -17.62 8.66
N ARG A 196 -9.11 -16.93 8.15
CA ARG A 196 -9.16 -16.54 6.73
C ARG A 196 -8.18 -15.41 6.45
N ARG A 197 -7.53 -15.51 5.30
CA ARG A 197 -6.66 -14.46 4.77
C ARG A 197 -7.44 -13.59 3.81
N GLU A 198 -7.34 -12.29 4.00
CA GLU A 198 -7.96 -11.30 3.11
C GLU A 198 -6.97 -10.21 2.73
N ARG A 199 -7.06 -9.74 1.49
CA ARG A 199 -6.26 -8.60 1.04
C ARG A 199 -6.90 -7.31 1.55
N LEU A 200 -6.13 -6.49 2.27
CA LEU A 200 -6.54 -5.17 2.72
C LEU A 200 -6.24 -4.11 1.66
N LEU A 201 -4.99 -4.05 1.22
CA LEU A 201 -4.47 -3.02 0.31
C LEU A 201 -3.51 -3.63 -0.70
N GLY A 202 -3.41 -3.03 -1.87
CA GLY A 202 -2.43 -3.41 -2.88
C GLY A 202 -2.93 -3.15 -4.29
N PRO A 203 -2.04 -3.17 -5.29
CA PRO A 203 -0.59 -3.33 -5.16
C PRO A 203 0.10 -2.06 -4.67
N LEU A 204 1.17 -2.19 -3.90
CA LEU A 204 2.12 -1.15 -3.50
C LEU A 204 3.45 -1.47 -4.21
N THR A 205 4.18 -0.49 -4.74
CA THR A 205 5.46 -0.77 -5.42
C THR A 205 6.68 -0.52 -4.54
N ASP A 206 6.47 0.11 -3.39
CA ASP A 206 7.54 0.46 -2.46
C ASP A 206 7.45 -0.43 -1.22
N ARG A 207 8.58 -1.05 -0.87
CA ARG A 207 8.71 -1.94 0.29
C ARG A 207 8.56 -1.18 1.60
N GLU A 208 9.19 -0.02 1.71
CA GLU A 208 9.16 0.82 2.92
C GLU A 208 7.75 1.34 3.18
N GLU A 209 7.01 1.70 2.12
CA GLU A 209 5.60 2.08 2.22
C GLU A 209 4.73 0.93 2.77
N ALA A 210 4.94 -0.29 2.27
CA ALA A 210 4.19 -1.47 2.72
C ALA A 210 4.48 -1.79 4.20
N LEU A 211 5.76 -1.79 4.59
CA LEU A 211 6.18 -2.03 5.98
C LEU A 211 5.73 -0.89 6.92
N PHE A 212 5.73 0.36 6.44
CA PHE A 212 5.19 1.48 7.18
C PHE A 212 3.69 1.28 7.46
N LEU A 213 2.92 0.91 6.43
CA LEU A 213 1.48 0.72 6.51
C LEU A 213 1.10 -0.40 7.49
N GLU A 214 1.78 -1.54 7.40
CA GLU A 214 1.66 -2.66 8.33
C GLU A 214 1.85 -2.20 9.77
N ARG A 215 3.05 -1.69 10.11
CA ARG A 215 3.40 -1.27 11.46
C ARG A 215 2.52 -0.14 11.99
N TRP A 216 2.09 0.77 11.12
CA TRP A 216 1.20 1.86 11.48
C TRP A 216 -0.19 1.32 11.85
N LEU A 217 -0.72 0.37 11.08
CA LEU A 217 -2.03 -0.24 11.33
C LEU A 217 -2.03 -1.10 12.58
N GLU A 218 -1.03 -1.96 12.76
CA GLU A 218 -0.92 -2.80 13.95
C GLU A 218 -0.92 -1.96 15.23
N ARG A 219 -0.11 -0.89 15.26
CA ARG A 219 -0.09 0.04 16.39
C ARG A 219 -1.43 0.70 16.66
N ARG A 220 -2.16 1.08 15.60
CA ARG A 220 -3.43 1.78 15.73
C ARG A 220 -4.57 0.85 16.13
N LEU A 221 -4.49 -0.41 15.74
CA LEU A 221 -5.48 -1.43 16.08
C LEU A 221 -5.15 -2.17 17.38
N GLY A 222 -3.95 -1.95 17.95
CA GLY A 222 -3.49 -2.66 19.14
C GLY A 222 -3.12 -4.12 18.86
N ILE A 223 -2.81 -4.45 17.61
CA ILE A 223 -2.36 -5.77 17.19
C ILE A 223 -0.88 -5.91 17.53
N PHE A 224 -0.51 -7.01 18.17
CA PHE A 224 0.88 -7.33 18.47
C PHE A 224 1.54 -7.98 17.26
N ASP A 225 2.70 -7.48 16.87
CA ASP A 225 3.55 -8.07 15.84
C ASP A 225 3.93 -9.51 16.25
N ARG A 226 3.68 -10.45 15.35
CA ARG A 226 4.02 -11.87 15.49
C ARG A 226 4.66 -12.33 14.17
N PRO A 227 5.68 -13.18 14.18
CA PRO A 227 6.20 -13.71 12.92
C PRO A 227 5.14 -14.54 12.19
N VAL A 228 4.80 -14.16 10.94
CA VAL A 228 3.93 -14.96 10.05
C VAL A 228 4.78 -15.91 9.21
N ASP A 229 4.26 -17.11 8.95
CA ASP A 229 4.92 -18.08 8.06
C ASP A 229 5.33 -17.49 6.70
N GLY A 230 4.56 -16.54 6.16
CA GLY A 230 4.87 -15.85 4.91
C GLY A 230 6.16 -15.02 4.97
N GLU A 231 6.39 -14.32 6.09
CA GLU A 231 7.64 -13.58 6.31
C GLU A 231 8.82 -14.51 6.50
N MET A 232 8.63 -15.63 7.20
CA MET A 232 9.67 -16.61 7.40
C MET A 232 10.12 -17.24 6.07
N GLN A 233 9.18 -17.52 5.16
CA GLN A 233 9.50 -17.99 3.80
C GLN A 233 10.26 -16.94 3.00
N ALA A 234 9.84 -15.68 3.08
CA ALA A 234 10.48 -14.57 2.40
C ALA A 234 11.92 -14.30 2.89
N ARG A 235 12.13 -14.38 4.22
CA ARG A 235 13.47 -14.30 4.84
C ARG A 235 14.35 -15.46 4.41
N ARG A 236 13.81 -16.69 4.35
CA ARG A 236 14.54 -17.86 3.82
C ARG A 236 14.91 -17.73 2.35
N ALA A 237 14.06 -17.08 1.55
CA ALA A 237 14.32 -16.81 0.14
C ALA A 237 15.32 -15.64 -0.09
N GLY A 238 15.86 -15.03 0.98
CA GLY A 238 16.80 -13.90 0.88
C GLY A 238 16.15 -12.59 0.42
N VAL A 239 14.83 -12.54 0.27
CA VAL A 239 14.10 -11.35 -0.23
C VAL A 239 14.11 -10.22 0.81
N PHE A 240 14.19 -10.57 2.10
CA PHE A 240 14.25 -9.63 3.21
C PHE A 240 15.56 -9.74 3.99
N GLY A 241 16.69 -9.90 3.31
CA GLY A 241 17.99 -9.86 3.97
C GLY A 241 18.15 -8.56 4.76
N ASP A 242 18.32 -8.66 6.08
CA ASP A 242 18.62 -7.55 7.00
C ASP A 242 20.09 -7.06 6.83
N GLY A 243 20.74 -7.37 5.70
CA GLY A 243 22.11 -6.99 5.39
C GLY A 243 22.16 -5.71 4.55
N PRO A 244 23.14 -4.81 4.79
CA PRO A 244 23.40 -3.72 3.86
C PRO A 244 23.68 -4.29 2.46
N PRO A 245 23.27 -3.62 1.38
CA PRO A 245 23.71 -4.01 0.04
C PRO A 245 25.24 -4.01 0.01
N ALA A 246 25.83 -5.13 -0.40
CA ALA A 246 27.26 -5.24 -0.65
C ALA A 246 27.65 -4.44 -1.89
#